data_AF-A0A931UXB4-F1
#
_entry.id   AF-A0A931UXB4-F1
#
_cell.length_a   1.000
_cell.length_b   1.000
_cell.length_c   1.000
_cell.angle_alpha   90.00
_cell.angle_beta   90.00
_cell.angle_gamma   90.00
#
_symmetry.space_group_name_H-M   'P 1'
#
loop_
_entity.id
_entity.type
_entity.pdbx_description
1 polymer ?
#
loop_
_entity_poly.entity_id
_entity_poly.type
_entity_poly.pdbx_seq_one_letter_code
_entity_poly.pdbx_strand_id
1 'polypeptide(L)'
;MQHPEGSPQGEPYAFRGSAVVFILYLDEFGHEGPWDPNGKTNGRHPLFGLAGFAIPADRARDFDRAYYRLKLQAFRYEIERARNDGKRPERFEWKELRNRRDTRFTANVIQLIRDNDGHLMARGVVKQHASDARHSIERLYGGVAQGTLNAFEVYLRARAGKQHGCGIIVMDRRNEDSDVSLLAWTQSHLYSGGIGFRRIVETPMLVRSEWHHGVQAADTIARAIGLVWRARLVGDARHEAIVQKLGPMIIDATYTNERWSSVYVRADAPTPARVSQVHSKAPLSNPVITPESLARIKASHG
;
A
#
# COMPACT_ATOMS: atom_id res chain seq x y z
N MET A 1 -51.50 9.40 38.96
CA MET A 1 -50.12 9.15 38.48
C MET A 1 -50.02 9.68 37.06
N GLN A 2 -49.37 10.83 36.90
CA GLN A 2 -49.02 11.39 35.60
C GLN A 2 -47.71 10.74 35.16
N HIS A 3 -47.68 10.16 33.96
CA HIS A 3 -46.44 9.74 33.32
C HIS A 3 -45.81 10.96 32.65
N PRO A 4 -44.48 11.19 32.80
CA PRO A 4 -43.83 12.33 32.16
C PRO A 4 -43.56 12.03 30.68
N GLU A 5 -43.89 13.01 29.85
CA GLU A 5 -43.40 13.18 28.50
C GLU A 5 -41.87 13.32 28.48
N GLY A 6 -41.23 12.84 27.41
CA GLY A 6 -39.85 13.21 27.09
C GLY A 6 -38.92 12.04 26.78
N SER A 7 -39.22 11.26 25.73
CA SER A 7 -38.19 10.50 25.04
C SER A 7 -37.62 11.38 23.93
N PRO A 8 -36.33 11.75 23.91
CA PRO A 8 -35.75 12.36 22.72
C PRO A 8 -35.81 11.32 21.60
N GLN A 9 -36.70 11.55 20.64
CA GLN A 9 -36.67 10.84 19.36
C GLN A 9 -35.30 11.10 18.76
N GLY A 10 -34.41 10.12 18.88
CA GLY A 10 -33.09 10.18 18.29
C GLY A 10 -33.27 10.37 16.79
N GLU A 11 -32.93 11.55 16.28
CA GLU A 11 -32.77 11.71 14.85
C GLU A 11 -31.80 10.62 14.38
N PRO A 12 -32.18 9.77 13.41
CA PRO A 12 -31.23 8.86 12.80
C PRO A 12 -30.10 9.74 12.26
N TYR A 13 -28.85 9.39 12.57
CA TYR A 13 -27.63 10.04 12.08
C TYR A 13 -27.77 10.39 10.59
N ALA A 14 -28.29 11.58 10.31
CA ALA A 14 -28.44 12.05 8.96
C ALA A 14 -27.03 12.41 8.52
N PHE A 15 -26.51 11.68 7.53
CA PHE A 15 -25.28 12.00 6.80
C PHE A 15 -25.46 13.37 6.13
N ARG A 16 -25.33 14.46 6.89
CA ARG A 16 -25.39 15.84 6.39
C ARG A 16 -24.00 16.18 5.85
N GLY A 17 -23.90 16.11 4.53
CA GLY A 17 -22.67 16.14 3.74
C GLY A 17 -22.27 14.72 3.35
N SER A 18 -22.24 14.39 2.06
CA SER A 18 -21.82 13.07 1.62
C SER A 18 -20.31 12.96 1.80
N ALA A 19 -19.84 12.41 2.92
CA ALA A 19 -18.45 11.95 2.94
C ALA A 19 -18.29 10.80 1.97
N VAL A 20 -17.22 10.89 1.20
CA VAL A 20 -16.79 9.82 0.34
C VAL A 20 -15.87 8.94 1.17
N VAL A 21 -16.29 7.70 1.39
CA VAL A 21 -15.41 6.68 1.97
C VAL A 21 -14.44 6.22 0.89
N PHE A 22 -13.16 6.13 1.20
CA PHE A 22 -12.14 5.57 0.31
C PHE A 22 -11.64 4.23 0.83
N ILE A 23 -11.36 3.33 -0.10
CA ILE A 23 -10.65 2.08 0.16
C ILE A 23 -9.25 2.22 -0.44
N LEU A 24 -8.23 2.03 0.38
CA LEU A 24 -6.84 1.94 -0.03
C LEU A 24 -6.42 0.47 -0.08
N TYR A 25 -6.25 -0.06 -1.29
CA TYR A 25 -5.66 -1.38 -1.50
C TYR A 25 -4.14 -1.22 -1.58
N LEU A 26 -3.38 -2.01 -0.80
CA LEU A 26 -1.92 -1.98 -0.80
C LEU A 26 -1.35 -3.39 -0.90
N ASP A 27 -0.18 -3.46 -1.51
CA ASP A 27 0.71 -4.61 -1.46
C ASP A 27 2.17 -4.18 -1.35
N GLU A 28 3.05 -5.13 -1.05
CA GLU A 28 4.47 -4.94 -0.88
C GLU A 28 5.22 -5.03 -2.21
N PHE A 29 6.28 -4.23 -2.33
CA PHE A 29 7.28 -4.42 -3.38
C PHE A 29 8.67 -4.52 -2.78
N GLY A 30 9.47 -5.42 -3.35
CA GLY A 30 10.76 -5.79 -2.78
C GLY A 30 10.59 -6.74 -1.60
N HIS A 31 11.64 -6.83 -0.78
CA HIS A 31 11.67 -7.69 0.41
C HIS A 31 12.36 -6.91 1.53
N GLU A 32 11.84 -7.03 2.73
CA GLU A 32 12.21 -6.30 3.95
C GLU A 32 13.59 -6.69 4.52
N GLY A 33 14.13 -7.84 4.08
CA GLY A 33 15.50 -8.29 4.35
C GLY A 33 16.60 -7.43 3.69
N PRO A 34 17.87 -7.55 4.12
CA PRO A 34 18.97 -6.70 3.68
C PRO A 34 19.20 -6.74 2.17
N TRP A 35 19.81 -5.68 1.62
CA TRP A 35 20.21 -5.68 0.21
C TRP A 35 21.54 -6.41 0.04
N ASP A 36 21.48 -7.53 -0.67
CA ASP A 36 22.64 -8.31 -1.10
C ASP A 36 22.56 -8.49 -2.62
N PRO A 37 23.30 -7.67 -3.39
CA PRO A 37 23.31 -7.76 -4.85
C PRO A 37 23.92 -9.07 -5.37
N ASN A 38 24.77 -9.74 -4.58
CA ASN A 38 25.44 -10.99 -4.93
C ASN A 38 24.74 -12.22 -4.33
N GLY A 39 23.75 -12.00 -3.46
CA GLY A 39 23.01 -13.05 -2.76
C GLY A 39 22.24 -13.98 -3.69
N LYS A 40 21.98 -15.19 -3.20
CA LYS A 40 21.22 -16.22 -3.93
C LYS A 40 19.69 -16.06 -3.82
N THR A 41 19.20 -15.12 -3.00
CA THR A 41 17.78 -15.02 -2.57
C THR A 41 17.20 -13.61 -2.76
N ASN A 42 16.07 -13.32 -2.09
CA ASN A 42 15.28 -12.07 -2.10
C ASN A 42 16.08 -10.78 -1.78
N GLY A 43 17.35 -10.90 -1.36
CA GLY A 43 18.26 -9.78 -1.10
C GLY A 43 18.63 -8.96 -2.32
N ARG A 44 18.38 -9.43 -3.55
CA ARG A 44 18.80 -8.71 -4.79
C ARG A 44 18.04 -7.41 -5.08
N HIS A 45 16.84 -7.25 -4.52
CA HIS A 45 16.05 -6.04 -4.76
C HIS A 45 16.54 -4.91 -3.83
N PRO A 46 16.99 -3.75 -4.35
CA PRO A 46 17.56 -2.67 -3.53
C PRO A 46 16.50 -1.83 -2.80
N LEU A 47 15.23 -2.00 -3.16
CA LEU A 47 14.11 -1.25 -2.61
C LEU A 47 13.21 -2.17 -1.77
N PHE A 48 12.58 -1.57 -0.77
CA PHE A 48 11.44 -2.14 -0.07
C PHE A 48 10.37 -1.05 0.08
N GLY A 49 9.08 -1.41 -0.05
CA GLY A 49 8.00 -0.44 0.10
C GLY A 49 6.60 -1.03 -0.01
N LEU A 50 5.61 -0.15 0.17
CA LEU A 50 4.19 -0.40 -0.02
C LEU A 50 3.68 0.42 -1.19
N ALA A 51 2.88 -0.19 -2.05
CA ALA A 51 2.23 0.50 -3.15
C ALA A 51 0.88 -0.11 -3.49
N GLY A 52 0.04 0.68 -4.15
CA GLY A 52 -1.29 0.29 -4.54
C GLY A 52 -2.09 1.52 -4.94
N PHE A 53 -3.36 1.57 -4.55
CA PHE A 53 -4.26 2.62 -5.01
C PHE A 53 -5.43 2.86 -4.06
N ALA A 54 -5.87 4.12 -3.99
CA ALA A 54 -7.05 4.53 -3.25
C ALA A 54 -8.20 4.81 -4.22
N ILE A 55 -9.40 4.28 -3.93
CA ILE A 55 -10.62 4.52 -4.73
C ILE A 55 -11.80 4.86 -3.83
N PRO A 56 -12.79 5.62 -4.32
CA PRO A 56 -14.08 5.75 -3.65
C PRO A 56 -14.75 4.37 -3.47
N ALA A 57 -15.30 4.12 -2.28
CA ALA A 57 -15.88 2.83 -1.92
C ALA A 57 -17.09 2.46 -2.79
N ASP A 58 -17.85 3.46 -3.25
CA ASP A 58 -18.98 3.28 -4.17
C ASP A 58 -18.54 2.84 -5.59
N ARG A 59 -17.28 3.08 -5.96
CA ARG A 59 -16.67 2.62 -7.22
C ARG A 59 -16.04 1.24 -7.14
N ALA A 60 -15.80 0.72 -5.93
CA ALA A 60 -15.01 -0.51 -5.72
C ALA A 60 -15.59 -1.74 -6.42
N ARG A 61 -16.92 -1.90 -6.42
CA ARG A 61 -17.57 -3.05 -7.05
C ARG A 61 -17.46 -3.02 -8.58
N ASP A 62 -17.58 -1.84 -9.17
CA ASP A 62 -17.48 -1.67 -10.62
C ASP A 62 -16.02 -1.86 -11.08
N PHE A 63 -15.08 -1.32 -10.30
CA PHE A 63 -13.65 -1.58 -10.46
C PHE A 63 -13.34 -3.09 -10.45
N ASP A 64 -13.75 -3.82 -9.40
CA ASP A 64 -13.47 -5.26 -9.26
C ASP A 64 -14.00 -6.06 -10.44
N ARG A 65 -15.23 -5.75 -10.90
CA ARG A 65 -15.84 -6.41 -12.06
C ARG A 65 -15.07 -6.12 -13.35
N ALA A 66 -14.66 -4.88 -13.56
CA ALA A 66 -13.90 -4.48 -14.74
C ALA A 66 -12.48 -5.07 -14.73
N TYR A 67 -11.82 -5.10 -13.58
CA TYR A 67 -10.51 -5.73 -13.40
C TYR A 67 -10.58 -7.23 -13.70
N TYR A 68 -11.60 -7.92 -13.18
CA TYR A 68 -11.80 -9.34 -13.45
C TYR A 68 -11.96 -9.62 -14.95
N ARG A 69 -12.75 -8.82 -15.66
CA ARG A 69 -12.91 -8.93 -17.13
C ARG A 69 -11.60 -8.68 -17.87
N LEU A 70 -10.85 -7.65 -17.48
CA LEU A 70 -9.54 -7.34 -18.06
C LEU A 70 -8.56 -8.51 -17.86
N LYS A 71 -8.57 -9.12 -16.68
CA LYS A 71 -7.76 -10.30 -16.34
C LYS A 71 -8.12 -11.50 -17.21
N LEU A 72 -9.41 -11.80 -17.35
CA LEU A 72 -9.90 -12.88 -18.21
C LEU A 72 -9.48 -12.69 -19.68
N GLN A 73 -9.50 -11.46 -20.18
CA GLN A 73 -9.09 -11.14 -21.55
C GLN A 73 -7.57 -11.27 -21.74
N ALA A 74 -6.77 -10.78 -20.79
CA ALA A 74 -5.32 -10.77 -20.91
C ALA A 74 -4.68 -12.16 -20.74
N PHE A 75 -5.26 -13.01 -19.90
CA PHE A 75 -4.66 -14.29 -19.48
C PHE A 75 -5.59 -15.48 -19.70
N ARG A 76 -6.42 -15.43 -20.75
CA ARG A 76 -7.40 -16.47 -21.05
C ARG A 76 -6.80 -17.88 -21.04
N TYR A 77 -5.67 -18.05 -21.71
CA TYR A 77 -5.01 -19.36 -21.83
C TYR A 77 -4.49 -19.87 -20.47
N GLU A 78 -3.83 -19.02 -19.70
CA GLU A 78 -3.32 -19.37 -18.37
C GLU A 78 -4.45 -19.68 -17.39
N ILE A 79 -5.56 -18.97 -17.50
CA ILE A 79 -6.77 -19.18 -16.69
C ILE A 79 -7.47 -20.49 -17.06
N GLU A 80 -7.62 -20.78 -18.35
CA GLU A 80 -8.18 -22.06 -18.84
C GLU A 80 -7.31 -23.23 -18.38
N ARG A 81 -5.98 -23.11 -18.45
CA ARG A 81 -5.05 -24.11 -17.92
C ARG A 81 -5.20 -24.29 -16.41
N ALA A 82 -5.21 -23.20 -15.64
CA ALA A 82 -5.40 -23.26 -14.19
C ALA A 82 -6.74 -23.89 -13.80
N ARG A 83 -7.78 -23.69 -14.63
CA ARG A 83 -9.09 -24.32 -14.45
C ARG A 83 -9.04 -25.83 -14.64
N ASN A 84 -8.26 -26.32 -15.61
CA ASN A 84 -8.04 -27.76 -15.79
C ASN A 84 -7.35 -28.40 -14.56
N ASP A 85 -6.55 -27.61 -13.83
CA ASP A 85 -5.93 -27.99 -12.56
C ASP A 85 -6.84 -27.76 -11.34
N GLY A 86 -8.15 -27.53 -11.55
CA GLY A 86 -9.14 -27.35 -10.49
C GLY A 86 -9.19 -25.96 -9.84
N LYS A 87 -8.46 -24.97 -10.35
CA LYS A 87 -8.50 -23.60 -9.83
C LYS A 87 -9.68 -22.83 -10.41
N ARG A 88 -10.34 -22.03 -9.56
CA ARG A 88 -11.37 -21.09 -10.02
C ARG A 88 -10.72 -19.93 -10.78
N PRO A 89 -11.27 -19.48 -11.93
CA PRO A 89 -10.73 -18.35 -12.69
C PRO A 89 -10.54 -17.06 -11.88
N GLU A 90 -11.42 -16.80 -10.91
CA GLU A 90 -11.35 -15.65 -10.01
C GLU A 90 -10.05 -15.64 -9.19
N ARG A 91 -9.55 -16.84 -8.84
CA ARG A 91 -8.33 -17.07 -8.05
C ARG A 91 -7.05 -17.05 -8.87
N PHE A 92 -7.13 -16.84 -10.19
CA PHE A 92 -5.93 -16.69 -11.01
C PHE A 92 -5.22 -15.38 -10.65
N GLU A 93 -3.93 -15.48 -10.36
CA GLU A 93 -3.05 -14.35 -10.05
C GLU A 93 -1.95 -14.29 -11.10
N TRP A 94 -1.83 -13.13 -11.74
CA TRP A 94 -0.71 -12.83 -12.61
C TRP A 94 0.47 -12.33 -11.77
N LYS A 95 1.67 -12.87 -12.00
CA LYS A 95 2.87 -12.62 -11.15
C LYS A 95 4.08 -12.05 -11.89
N GLU A 96 3.96 -11.71 -13.18
CA GLU A 96 5.12 -11.43 -14.03
C GLU A 96 4.99 -10.18 -14.89
N LEU A 97 5.78 -9.14 -14.64
CA LEU A 97 5.89 -7.98 -15.53
C LEU A 97 7.14 -8.10 -16.41
N ARG A 98 7.02 -8.81 -17.53
CA ARG A 98 8.20 -9.16 -18.38
C ARG A 98 8.05 -8.76 -19.83
N ASN A 99 6.85 -8.87 -20.39
CA ASN A 99 6.65 -8.70 -21.83
C ASN A 99 5.64 -7.59 -22.16
N ARG A 100 5.41 -7.38 -23.47
CA ARG A 100 4.50 -6.35 -23.98
C ARG A 100 3.04 -6.56 -23.56
N ARG A 101 2.57 -7.81 -23.46
CA ARG A 101 1.22 -8.13 -23.00
C ARG A 101 1.06 -7.76 -21.53
N ASP A 102 2.01 -8.15 -20.70
CA ASP A 102 2.04 -7.83 -19.28
C ASP A 102 2.04 -6.31 -19.06
N THR A 103 2.90 -5.61 -19.81
CA THR A 103 2.98 -4.13 -19.79
C THR A 103 1.65 -3.49 -20.18
N ARG A 104 0.96 -4.03 -21.20
CA ARG A 104 -0.36 -3.55 -21.63
C ARG A 104 -1.42 -3.82 -20.57
N PHE A 105 -1.41 -5.00 -19.96
CA PHE A 105 -2.32 -5.34 -18.86
C PHE A 105 -2.15 -4.35 -17.71
N THR A 106 -0.92 -4.13 -17.24
CA THR A 106 -0.63 -3.15 -16.18
C THR A 106 -1.06 -1.72 -16.57
N ALA A 107 -0.80 -1.29 -17.81
CA ALA A 107 -1.25 0.02 -18.29
C ALA A 107 -2.77 0.15 -18.24
N ASN A 108 -3.50 -0.90 -18.63
CA ASN A 108 -4.96 -0.94 -18.56
C ASN A 108 -5.47 -0.95 -17.11
N VAL A 109 -4.76 -1.59 -16.18
CA VAL A 109 -5.09 -1.53 -14.75
C VAL A 109 -4.93 -0.10 -14.21
N ILE A 110 -3.84 0.59 -14.55
CA ILE A 110 -3.64 2.00 -14.17
C ILE A 110 -4.77 2.87 -14.73
N GLN A 111 -5.13 2.67 -16.00
CA GLN A 111 -6.23 3.42 -16.61
C GLN A 111 -7.57 3.12 -15.92
N LEU A 112 -7.84 1.84 -15.63
CA LEU A 112 -9.05 1.43 -14.92
C LEU A 112 -9.17 2.08 -13.53
N ILE A 113 -8.05 2.20 -12.80
CA ILE A 113 -8.03 2.90 -11.52
C ILE A 113 -8.46 4.35 -11.70
N ARG A 114 -7.91 5.05 -12.70
CA ARG A 114 -8.25 6.46 -12.98
C ARG A 114 -9.71 6.63 -13.43
N ASP A 115 -10.20 5.74 -14.28
CA ASP A 115 -11.58 5.76 -14.77
C ASP A 115 -12.60 5.55 -13.63
N ASN A 116 -12.15 5.04 -12.48
CA ASN A 116 -12.94 4.87 -11.25
C ASN A 116 -12.57 5.90 -10.16
N ASP A 117 -12.12 7.09 -10.56
CA ASP A 117 -11.74 8.21 -9.68
C ASP A 117 -10.62 7.87 -8.67
N GLY A 118 -9.85 6.84 -8.99
CA GLY A 118 -8.79 6.31 -8.14
C GLY A 118 -7.43 6.96 -8.39
N HIS A 119 -6.56 6.85 -7.38
CA HIS A 119 -5.20 7.39 -7.43
C HIS A 119 -4.20 6.34 -6.94
N LEU A 120 -3.05 6.25 -7.60
CA LEU A 120 -1.96 5.41 -7.13
C LEU A 120 -1.33 6.02 -5.89
N MET A 121 -0.89 5.13 -5.01
CA MET A 121 -0.20 5.46 -3.77
C MET A 121 1.04 4.58 -3.67
N ALA A 122 2.18 5.17 -3.32
CA ALA A 122 3.42 4.44 -3.19
C ALA A 122 4.33 5.08 -2.15
N ARG A 123 5.01 4.24 -1.38
CA ARG A 123 6.10 4.65 -0.51
C ARG A 123 7.13 3.55 -0.44
N GLY A 124 8.40 3.92 -0.58
CA GLY A 124 9.50 2.99 -0.46
C GLY A 124 10.78 3.64 -0.01
N VAL A 125 11.74 2.79 0.30
CA VAL A 125 13.05 3.14 0.83
C VAL A 125 14.13 2.36 0.10
N VAL A 126 15.29 2.98 -0.09
CA VAL A 126 16.50 2.26 -0.48
C VAL A 126 17.03 1.55 0.75
N LYS A 127 17.23 0.23 0.62
CA LYS A 127 17.82 -0.58 1.69
C LYS A 127 19.31 -0.30 1.79
N GLN A 128 19.85 -0.32 3.01
CA GLN A 128 21.30 -0.29 3.16
C GLN A 128 21.89 -1.64 2.71
N HIS A 129 23.16 -1.58 2.29
CA HIS A 129 23.90 -2.77 1.92
C HIS A 129 24.03 -3.71 3.13
N ALA A 130 24.00 -5.03 2.90
CA ALA A 130 24.03 -6.03 3.97
C ALA A 130 25.24 -5.90 4.92
N SER A 131 26.37 -5.38 4.44
CA SER A 131 27.58 -5.13 5.25
C SER A 131 27.39 -4.07 6.34
N ASP A 132 26.42 -3.17 6.18
CA ASP A 132 26.24 -1.99 7.04
C ASP A 132 24.98 -2.11 7.91
N ALA A 133 24.24 -3.20 7.74
CA ALA A 133 22.89 -3.37 8.28
C ALA A 133 22.91 -3.71 9.78
N ARG A 134 22.77 -2.69 10.65
CA ARG A 134 22.21 -2.87 12.01
C ARG A 134 20.67 -2.92 12.00
N HIS A 135 20.08 -3.49 10.94
CA HIS A 135 18.66 -3.33 10.65
C HIS A 135 17.77 -4.23 11.50
N SER A 136 16.83 -3.62 12.24
CA SER A 136 15.60 -4.34 12.58
C SER A 136 14.62 -4.19 11.42
N ILE A 137 14.21 -5.32 10.85
CA ILE A 137 13.19 -5.43 9.80
C ILE A 137 11.93 -4.64 10.19
N GLU A 138 11.56 -4.72 11.47
CA GLU A 138 10.44 -4.01 12.09
C GLU A 138 10.54 -2.48 11.94
N ARG A 139 11.74 -1.88 12.06
CA ARG A 139 11.90 -0.42 11.90
C ARG A 139 11.77 0.01 10.45
N LEU A 140 12.27 -0.80 9.51
CA LEU A 140 12.13 -0.52 8.08
C LEU A 140 10.65 -0.59 7.68
N TYR A 141 9.99 -1.68 8.07
CA TYR A 141 8.58 -1.91 7.81
C TYR A 141 7.69 -0.85 8.44
N GLY A 142 7.85 -0.64 9.76
CA GLY A 142 7.08 0.36 10.51
C GLY A 142 7.26 1.78 9.95
N GLY A 143 8.47 2.14 9.50
CA GLY A 143 8.70 3.44 8.87
C GLY A 143 7.97 3.61 7.53
N VAL A 144 7.94 2.57 6.69
CA VAL A 144 7.16 2.57 5.44
C VAL A 144 5.66 2.59 5.73
N ALA A 145 5.18 1.78 6.67
CA ALA A 145 3.78 1.71 7.07
C ALA A 145 3.30 3.07 7.64
N GLN A 146 4.02 3.66 8.60
CA GLN A 146 3.70 4.98 9.16
C GLN A 146 3.66 6.07 8.11
N GLY A 147 4.65 6.05 7.24
CA GLY A 147 4.71 6.97 6.13
C GLY A 147 3.53 6.83 5.18
N THR A 148 3.05 5.61 4.96
CA THR A 148 1.88 5.31 4.13
C THR A 148 0.59 5.75 4.81
N LEU A 149 0.41 5.50 6.10
CA LEU A 149 -0.74 5.98 6.88
C LEU A 149 -0.82 7.51 6.88
N ASN A 150 0.30 8.19 7.12
CA ASN A 150 0.37 9.66 7.09
C ASN A 150 -0.04 10.21 5.73
N ALA A 151 0.43 9.56 4.69
CA ALA A 151 0.14 9.95 3.33
C ALA A 151 -1.36 9.73 3.04
N PHE A 152 -1.93 8.58 3.40
CA PHE A 152 -3.36 8.32 3.25
C PHE A 152 -4.24 9.28 4.04
N GLU A 153 -3.90 9.62 5.28
CA GLU A 153 -4.61 10.65 6.07
C GLU A 153 -4.62 12.02 5.35
N VAL A 154 -3.50 12.42 4.73
CA VAL A 154 -3.41 13.65 3.92
C VAL A 154 -4.27 13.55 2.66
N TYR A 155 -4.28 12.41 1.99
CA TYR A 155 -5.16 12.16 0.85
C TYR A 155 -6.64 12.28 1.23
N LEU A 156 -7.04 11.64 2.32
CA LEU A 156 -8.42 11.70 2.83
C LEU A 156 -8.83 13.13 3.19
N ARG A 157 -7.93 13.94 3.78
CA ARG A 157 -8.18 15.38 4.02
C ARG A 157 -8.52 16.15 2.75
N ALA A 158 -7.86 15.82 1.65
CA ALA A 158 -8.04 16.53 0.39
C ALA A 158 -9.24 16.00 -0.42
N ARG A 159 -9.57 14.71 -0.31
CA ARG A 159 -10.49 14.02 -1.23
C ARG A 159 -11.81 13.60 -0.60
N ALA A 160 -11.82 13.26 0.69
CA ALA A 160 -13.02 12.76 1.38
C ALA A 160 -13.85 13.86 2.07
N GLY A 161 -13.41 15.11 1.96
CA GLY A 161 -14.07 16.26 2.56
C GLY A 161 -13.74 16.45 4.05
N LYS A 162 -14.58 17.25 4.74
CA LYS A 162 -14.32 17.68 6.12
C LYS A 162 -14.66 16.63 7.18
N GLN A 163 -15.18 15.47 6.81
CA GLN A 163 -15.61 14.45 7.77
C GLN A 163 -14.44 13.63 8.32
N HIS A 164 -14.64 13.10 9.53
CA HIS A 164 -13.79 12.10 10.15
C HIS A 164 -14.15 10.70 9.66
N GLY A 165 -13.23 9.75 9.81
CA GLY A 165 -13.48 8.33 9.53
C GLY A 165 -13.96 8.02 8.10
N CYS A 166 -13.18 8.34 7.09
CA CYS A 166 -13.54 8.20 5.68
C CYS A 166 -12.57 7.32 4.87
N GLY A 167 -11.71 6.53 5.52
CA GLY A 167 -10.74 5.68 4.84
C GLY A 167 -10.58 4.32 5.51
N ILE A 168 -10.59 3.26 4.70
CA ILE A 168 -10.27 1.87 5.08
C ILE A 168 -9.04 1.43 4.28
N ILE A 169 -8.19 0.60 4.88
CA ILE A 169 -7.02 0.01 4.23
C ILE A 169 -7.25 -1.50 4.10
N VAL A 170 -6.94 -2.06 2.94
CA VAL A 170 -7.04 -3.50 2.64
C VAL A 170 -5.70 -3.97 2.09
N MET A 171 -5.13 -5.03 2.67
CA MET A 171 -3.81 -5.56 2.30
C MET A 171 -3.84 -7.07 2.17
N ASP A 172 -2.93 -7.65 1.39
CA ASP A 172 -2.76 -9.10 1.39
C ASP A 172 -2.18 -9.59 2.72
N ARG A 173 -2.58 -10.80 3.12
CA ARG A 173 -2.01 -11.48 4.28
C ARG A 173 -0.61 -11.99 3.94
N ARG A 174 0.29 -11.96 4.92
CA ARG A 174 1.66 -12.45 4.75
C ARG A 174 1.86 -13.75 5.51
N ASN A 175 2.11 -13.62 6.81
CA ASN A 175 2.22 -14.70 7.78
C ASN A 175 1.72 -14.16 9.12
N GLU A 176 1.36 -15.07 10.01
CA GLU A 176 0.68 -14.72 11.27
C GLU A 176 1.48 -13.73 12.12
N ASP A 177 2.78 -13.95 12.31
CA ASP A 177 3.64 -13.07 13.12
C ASP A 177 3.73 -11.66 12.52
N SER A 178 3.89 -11.56 11.20
CA SER A 178 4.01 -10.29 10.48
C SER A 178 2.68 -9.53 10.42
N ASP A 179 1.59 -10.28 10.29
CA ASP A 179 0.22 -9.75 10.27
C ASP A 179 -0.14 -9.17 11.65
N VAL A 180 0.08 -9.94 12.73
CA VAL A 180 -0.15 -9.48 14.12
C VAL A 180 0.71 -8.28 14.45
N SER A 181 1.99 -8.29 14.06
CA SER A 181 2.91 -7.17 14.30
C SER A 181 2.46 -5.89 13.59
N LEU A 182 2.00 -5.98 12.33
CA LEU A 182 1.46 -4.84 11.58
C LEU A 182 0.17 -4.30 12.23
N LEU A 183 -0.74 -5.20 12.64
CA LEU A 183 -2.00 -4.82 13.27
C LEU A 183 -1.75 -4.12 14.61
N ALA A 184 -0.95 -4.72 15.50
CA ALA A 184 -0.61 -4.13 16.80
C ALA A 184 0.10 -2.78 16.64
N TRP A 185 1.05 -2.70 15.70
CA TRP A 185 1.74 -1.45 15.39
C TRP A 185 0.75 -0.38 14.88
N THR A 186 -0.14 -0.72 13.95
CA THR A 186 -1.12 0.23 13.41
C THR A 186 -2.13 0.65 14.46
N GLN A 187 -2.60 -0.29 15.30
CA GLN A 187 -3.50 -0.02 16.41
C GLN A 187 -2.89 0.99 17.38
N SER A 188 -1.62 0.83 17.76
CA SER A 188 -0.93 1.80 18.62
C SER A 188 -0.87 3.22 18.01
N HIS A 189 -0.85 3.32 16.68
CA HIS A 189 -0.79 4.60 15.97
C HIS A 189 -2.16 5.23 15.77
N LEU A 190 -3.18 4.44 15.45
CA LEU A 190 -4.56 4.92 15.26
C LEU A 190 -5.21 5.34 16.58
N TYR A 191 -4.95 4.58 17.65
CA TYR A 191 -5.63 4.73 18.94
C TYR A 191 -4.75 5.30 20.06
N SER A 192 -3.48 5.64 19.81
CA SER A 192 -2.75 6.46 20.78
C SER A 192 -3.44 7.83 20.87
N GLY A 193 -3.57 8.39 22.07
CA GLY A 193 -4.30 9.65 22.34
C GLY A 193 -3.78 10.89 21.60
N GLY A 194 -2.80 10.74 20.70
CA GLY A 194 -2.37 11.75 19.74
C GLY A 194 -3.34 11.90 18.57
N ILE A 195 -3.36 13.09 17.98
CA ILE A 195 -4.31 13.51 16.94
C ILE A 195 -3.97 12.91 15.54
N GLY A 196 -3.25 11.79 15.47
CA GLY A 196 -2.53 11.38 14.27
C GLY A 196 -3.41 11.08 13.06
N PHE A 197 -4.33 10.11 13.21
CA PHE A 197 -5.09 9.54 12.09
C PHE A 197 -6.58 9.57 12.39
N ARG A 198 -7.25 10.69 12.08
CA ARG A 198 -8.68 10.87 12.38
C ARG A 198 -9.59 10.40 11.25
N ARG A 199 -9.05 10.10 10.08
CA ARG A 199 -9.82 9.71 8.88
C ARG A 199 -9.70 8.25 8.54
N ILE A 200 -8.69 7.57 9.07
CA ILE A 200 -8.56 6.12 8.94
C ILE A 200 -9.41 5.50 10.05
N VAL A 201 -10.38 4.67 9.67
CA VAL A 201 -11.41 4.19 10.62
C VAL A 201 -10.98 2.99 11.43
N GLU A 202 -10.09 2.16 10.89
CA GLU A 202 -9.70 0.88 11.47
C GLU A 202 -8.30 0.50 11.00
N THR A 203 -7.68 -0.40 11.75
CA THR A 203 -6.49 -1.14 11.34
C THR A 203 -6.67 -1.81 9.96
N PRO A 204 -5.58 -2.06 9.21
CA PRO A 204 -5.66 -2.67 7.89
C PRO A 204 -6.41 -4.00 7.91
N MET A 205 -7.36 -4.17 6.98
CA MET A 205 -8.01 -5.45 6.76
C MET A 205 -7.07 -6.36 5.98
N LEU A 206 -6.58 -7.41 6.65
CA LEU A 206 -5.68 -8.38 6.04
C LEU A 206 -6.51 -9.50 5.40
N VAL A 207 -6.49 -9.57 4.07
CA VAL A 207 -7.32 -10.47 3.26
C VAL A 207 -6.46 -11.38 2.40
N ARG A 208 -7.05 -12.44 1.81
CA ARG A 208 -6.32 -13.34 0.91
C ARG A 208 -6.48 -12.88 -0.53
N SER A 209 -5.41 -12.41 -1.17
CA SER A 209 -5.41 -11.88 -2.54
C SER A 209 -6.18 -12.74 -3.56
N GLU A 210 -6.12 -14.07 -3.46
CA GLU A 210 -6.87 -14.99 -4.33
C GLU A 210 -8.40 -14.76 -4.37
N TRP A 211 -9.00 -14.11 -3.37
CA TRP A 211 -10.43 -13.79 -3.32
C TRP A 211 -10.76 -12.31 -3.49
N HIS A 212 -9.76 -11.44 -3.61
CA HIS A 212 -9.94 -9.99 -3.60
C HIS A 212 -9.28 -9.33 -4.81
N HIS A 213 -10.08 -8.98 -5.81
CA HIS A 213 -9.60 -8.37 -7.05
C HIS A 213 -8.91 -7.03 -6.84
N GLY A 214 -9.41 -6.18 -5.94
CA GLY A 214 -8.70 -4.96 -5.52
C GLY A 214 -7.28 -5.21 -5.01
N VAL A 215 -7.06 -6.28 -4.24
CA VAL A 215 -5.71 -6.64 -3.75
C VAL A 215 -4.84 -7.21 -4.87
N GLN A 216 -5.41 -8.03 -5.78
CA GLN A 216 -4.67 -8.49 -6.97
C GLN A 216 -4.25 -7.31 -7.88
N ALA A 217 -5.09 -6.28 -7.97
CA ALA A 217 -4.74 -5.06 -8.67
C ALA A 217 -3.65 -4.27 -7.92
N ALA A 218 -3.67 -4.25 -6.59
CA ALA A 218 -2.62 -3.62 -5.78
C ALA A 218 -1.26 -4.32 -5.97
N ASP A 219 -1.21 -5.66 -5.98
CA ASP A 219 -0.02 -6.44 -6.35
C ASP A 219 0.49 -6.05 -7.74
N THR A 220 -0.41 -5.87 -8.71
CA THR A 220 -0.05 -5.43 -10.05
C THR A 220 0.62 -4.05 -10.07
N ILE A 221 0.08 -3.12 -9.29
CA ILE A 221 0.62 -1.77 -9.13
C ILE A 221 1.94 -1.78 -8.37
N ALA A 222 2.04 -2.54 -7.27
CA ALA A 222 3.25 -2.66 -6.48
C ALA A 222 4.41 -3.24 -7.30
N ARG A 223 4.15 -4.29 -8.09
CA ARG A 223 5.12 -4.85 -9.03
C ARG A 223 5.58 -3.84 -10.07
N ALA A 224 4.65 -3.08 -10.66
CA ALA A 224 4.97 -2.08 -11.68
C ALA A 224 5.85 -0.96 -11.11
N ILE A 225 5.47 -0.42 -9.95
CA ILE A 225 6.19 0.65 -9.26
C ILE A 225 7.56 0.16 -8.79
N GLY A 226 7.64 -1.01 -8.16
CA GLY A 226 8.88 -1.62 -7.72
C GLY A 226 9.87 -1.81 -8.87
N LEU A 227 9.39 -2.32 -10.02
CA LEU A 227 10.20 -2.50 -11.22
C LEU A 227 10.68 -1.16 -11.79
N VAL A 228 9.78 -0.18 -11.95
CA VAL A 228 10.12 1.13 -12.52
C VAL A 228 11.10 1.88 -11.63
N TRP A 229 10.88 1.88 -10.30
CA TRP A 229 11.77 2.53 -9.35
C TRP A 229 13.13 1.84 -9.28
N ARG A 230 13.16 0.50 -9.25
CA ARG A 230 14.42 -0.25 -9.31
C ARG A 230 15.19 0.06 -10.59
N ALA A 231 14.54 -0.02 -11.75
CA ALA A 231 15.19 0.18 -13.04
C ALA A 231 15.79 1.59 -13.17
N ARG A 232 15.10 2.61 -12.64
CA ARG A 232 15.63 3.98 -12.56
C ARG A 232 16.79 4.11 -11.58
N LEU A 233 16.73 3.43 -10.43
CA LEU A 233 17.78 3.48 -9.40
C LEU A 233 19.08 2.85 -9.89
N VAL A 234 19.01 1.70 -10.57
CA VAL A 234 20.20 0.91 -10.94
C VAL A 234 20.58 1.04 -12.42
N GLY A 235 19.84 1.81 -13.22
CA GLY A 235 20.08 1.95 -14.66
C GLY A 235 19.84 0.65 -15.45
N ASP A 236 18.80 -0.10 -15.13
CA ASP A 236 18.54 -1.41 -15.76
C ASP A 236 17.92 -1.28 -17.17
N ALA A 237 18.77 -1.26 -18.19
CA ALA A 237 18.37 -1.13 -19.60
C ALA A 237 17.42 -2.25 -20.08
N ARG A 238 17.41 -3.43 -19.42
CA ARG A 238 16.52 -4.54 -19.82
C ARG A 238 15.05 -4.21 -19.66
N HIS A 239 14.74 -3.26 -18.78
CA HIS A 239 13.37 -2.85 -18.46
C HIS A 239 13.02 -1.49 -19.06
N GLU A 240 13.89 -0.91 -19.91
CA GLU A 240 13.72 0.44 -20.42
C GLU A 240 12.38 0.64 -21.14
N ALA A 241 11.97 -0.29 -22.01
CA ALA A 241 10.68 -0.20 -22.71
C ALA A 241 9.48 -0.20 -21.75
N ILE A 242 9.57 -0.96 -20.64
CA ILE A 242 8.53 -0.99 -19.59
C ILE A 242 8.53 0.34 -18.85
N VAL A 243 9.70 0.87 -18.50
CA VAL A 243 9.86 2.17 -17.82
C VAL A 243 9.34 3.32 -18.67
N GLN A 244 9.66 3.35 -19.97
CA GLN A 244 9.19 4.37 -20.89
C GLN A 244 7.67 4.34 -21.04
N LYS A 245 7.05 3.15 -21.03
CA LYS A 245 5.59 3.02 -21.16
C LYS A 245 4.84 3.31 -19.85
N LEU A 246 5.24 2.68 -18.74
CA LEU A 246 4.52 2.75 -17.47
C LEU A 246 4.94 3.93 -16.61
N GLY A 247 6.18 4.39 -16.70
CA GLY A 247 6.72 5.47 -15.86
C GLY A 247 5.89 6.75 -15.90
N PRO A 248 5.55 7.30 -17.09
CA PRO A 248 4.69 8.48 -17.19
C PRO A 248 3.28 8.23 -16.65
N MET A 249 2.70 7.06 -16.92
CA MET A 249 1.36 6.71 -16.42
C MET A 249 1.32 6.59 -14.90
N ILE A 250 2.36 6.00 -14.30
CA ILE A 250 2.50 5.92 -12.84
C ILE A 250 2.59 7.32 -12.25
N ILE A 251 3.43 8.20 -12.81
CA ILE A 251 3.58 9.57 -12.33
C ILE A 251 2.25 10.32 -12.40
N ASP A 252 1.58 10.28 -13.54
CA ASP A 252 0.31 10.97 -13.79
C ASP A 252 -0.84 10.46 -12.92
N ALA A 253 -0.87 9.16 -12.63
CA ALA A 253 -1.90 8.55 -11.79
C ALA A 253 -1.59 8.59 -10.28
N THR A 254 -0.36 8.90 -9.89
CA THR A 254 0.02 8.96 -8.47
C THR A 254 -0.51 10.23 -7.84
N TYR A 255 -1.14 10.09 -6.67
CA TYR A 255 -1.52 11.26 -5.90
C TYR A 255 -0.28 11.98 -5.38
N THR A 256 0.05 13.13 -5.96
CA THR A 256 1.16 13.97 -5.51
C THR A 256 0.64 15.13 -4.65
N ASN A 257 0.75 14.98 -3.33
CA ASN A 257 1.14 16.12 -2.49
C ASN A 257 2.68 16.07 -2.39
N GLU A 258 3.39 17.16 -2.07
CA GLU A 258 4.86 17.34 -2.13
C GLU A 258 5.73 16.26 -1.43
N ARG A 259 5.12 15.22 -0.85
CA ARG A 259 5.72 14.13 -0.07
C ARG A 259 5.58 12.72 -0.66
N TRP A 260 5.04 12.56 -1.87
CA TRP A 260 4.56 11.25 -2.36
C TRP A 260 5.43 10.52 -3.39
N SER A 261 6.28 11.22 -4.15
CA SER A 261 7.15 10.60 -5.16
C SER A 261 8.59 10.40 -4.69
N SER A 262 8.86 10.45 -3.38
CA SER A 262 10.19 10.20 -2.84
C SER A 262 10.36 8.73 -2.49
N VAL A 263 11.24 8.05 -3.22
CA VAL A 263 12.08 7.04 -2.58
C VAL A 263 12.83 7.78 -1.48
N TYR A 264 12.52 7.48 -0.22
CA TYR A 264 13.32 8.03 0.88
C TYR A 264 14.67 7.32 0.84
N VAL A 265 15.67 8.00 0.28
CA VAL A 265 17.07 7.72 0.57
C VAL A 265 17.30 8.23 1.99
N ARG A 266 17.47 7.33 2.96
CA ARG A 266 18.02 7.74 4.27
C ARG A 266 19.38 8.38 4.00
N ALA A 267 19.59 9.60 4.52
CA ALA A 267 20.69 10.51 4.19
C ALA A 267 22.07 10.06 4.70
N ASP A 268 22.32 8.76 4.78
CA ASP A 268 23.49 8.18 5.44
C ASP A 268 24.29 7.29 4.48
N ALA A 269 23.89 7.17 3.20
CA ALA A 269 24.61 6.44 2.17
C ALA A 269 25.33 7.42 1.21
N PRO A 270 26.57 7.12 0.77
CA PRO A 270 27.31 8.00 -0.13
C PRO A 270 26.57 8.14 -1.47
N THR A 271 26.17 9.38 -1.75
CA THR A 271 25.50 9.82 -2.98
C THR A 271 26.42 9.64 -4.20
N PRO A 272 26.01 9.01 -5.32
CA PRO A 272 26.55 9.38 -6.62
C PRO A 272 25.91 10.71 -7.02
N ALA A 273 26.77 11.70 -7.21
CA ALA A 273 26.51 13.13 -7.25
C ALA A 273 25.19 13.62 -7.91
N ARG A 274 24.62 14.66 -7.25
CA ARG A 274 23.61 15.65 -7.69
C ARG A 274 22.13 15.24 -7.67
N VAL A 275 21.47 15.49 -6.53
CA VAL A 275 20.16 16.17 -6.48
C VAL A 275 20.17 17.13 -5.28
N SER A 276 19.85 18.39 -5.54
CA SER A 276 19.87 19.52 -4.60
C SER A 276 18.74 19.50 -3.56
N GLN A 277 19.06 20.05 -2.40
CA GLN A 277 18.35 20.07 -1.11
C GLN A 277 16.93 20.67 -1.11
N VAL A 278 16.05 20.16 -0.23
CA VAL A 278 14.98 20.93 0.43
C VAL A 278 14.84 20.51 1.90
N HIS A 279 14.56 21.51 2.75
CA HIS A 279 14.78 21.65 4.19
C HIS A 279 14.14 20.63 5.16
N SER A 280 14.89 20.40 6.24
CA SER A 280 14.55 19.67 7.47
C SER A 280 13.63 20.46 8.41
N LYS A 281 12.63 19.78 9.00
CA LYS A 281 12.14 20.06 10.36
C LYS A 281 12.09 18.75 11.16
N ALA A 282 12.44 18.86 12.44
CA ALA A 282 12.83 17.79 13.35
C ALA A 282 11.81 16.62 13.47
N PRO A 283 12.27 15.37 13.64
CA PRO A 283 11.40 14.25 13.95
C PRO A 283 10.87 14.34 15.39
N LEU A 284 9.56 14.15 15.54
CA LEU A 284 8.92 13.86 16.82
C LEU A 284 9.45 12.52 17.35
N SER A 285 9.76 12.46 18.65
CA SER A 285 10.28 11.28 19.32
C SER A 285 9.29 10.10 19.26
N ASN A 286 9.67 9.02 18.60
CA ASN A 286 8.93 7.76 18.61
C ASN A 286 9.06 7.06 19.98
N PRO A 287 7.97 6.54 20.58
CA PRO A 287 8.08 5.58 21.66
C PRO A 287 8.61 4.25 21.10
N VAL A 288 9.72 3.77 21.65
CA VAL A 288 10.32 2.47 21.31
C VAL A 288 9.54 1.40 22.08
N ILE A 289 8.76 0.58 21.37
CA ILE A 289 8.18 -0.64 21.95
C ILE A 289 9.31 -1.65 22.12
N THR A 290 9.60 -2.03 23.36
CA THR A 290 10.66 -2.98 23.69
C THR A 290 10.15 -4.43 23.59
N PRO A 291 11.04 -5.43 23.42
CA PRO A 291 10.66 -6.85 23.51
C PRO A 291 9.92 -7.21 24.81
N GLU A 292 10.22 -6.51 25.91
CA GLU A 292 9.51 -6.65 27.19
C GLU A 292 8.06 -6.15 27.13
N SER A 293 7.79 -5.12 26.32
CA SER A 293 6.44 -4.59 26.09
C SER A 293 5.58 -5.61 25.33
N LEU A 294 6.16 -6.30 24.35
CA LEU A 294 5.53 -7.38 23.59
C LEU A 294 5.25 -8.62 24.46
N ALA A 295 6.16 -8.97 25.39
CA ALA A 295 5.97 -10.09 26.30
C ALA A 295 4.80 -9.85 27.28
N ARG A 296 4.61 -8.61 27.75
CA ARG A 296 3.48 -8.25 28.63
C ARG A 296 2.12 -8.34 27.93
N ILE A 297 2.06 -7.98 26.65
CA ILE A 297 0.83 -8.09 25.82
C ILE A 297 0.45 -9.57 25.61
N LYS A 298 1.45 -10.45 25.45
CA LYS A 298 1.22 -11.90 25.34
C LYS A 298 0.77 -12.54 26.65
N ALA A 299 1.26 -12.05 27.79
CA ALA A 299 0.88 -12.56 29.11
C ALA A 299 -0.53 -12.14 29.56
N SER A 300 -1.10 -11.07 28.99
CA SER A 300 -2.45 -10.60 29.35
C SER A 300 -3.58 -11.29 28.57
N HIS A 301 -3.26 -12.23 27.69
CA HIS A 301 -4.21 -12.98 26.84
C HIS A 301 -4.08 -14.51 27.01
N GLY A 302 -3.49 -14.96 28.12
CA GLY A 302 -3.47 -16.37 28.55
C GLY A 302 -4.47 -16.63 29.66
#